data_AF-A0A3Z7J9E7-F1
#
_entry.id   AF-A0A3Z7J9E7-F1
#
_cell.length_a   1.000
_cell.length_b   1.000
_cell.length_c   1.000
_cell.angle_alpha   90.00
_cell.angle_beta   90.00
_cell.angle_gamma   90.00
#
_symmetry.space_group_name_H-M   'P 1'
#
loop_
_entity.id
_entity.type
_entity.pdbx_description
1 polymer ?
#
loop_
_entity_poly.entity_id
_entity_poly.type
_entity_poly.pdbx_seq_one_letter_code
_entity_poly.pdbx_strand_id
1 'polypeptide(L)'
;MALPQLSIWQPGDGLRKIKYKYHVCLIVIFSVLIRLLFLTDRYLWCDEASSVLISRHSVDNLLFHAAFDVHPPLYYLLLHDWMILWGDSIAAVRSLSLLFGILTVVLVIALTR
;
A
#
# COMPACT_ATOMS: atom_id res chain seq x y z
N MET A 1 -14.88 -17.04 57.81
CA MET A 1 -14.53 -15.61 57.65
C MET A 1 -13.83 -15.46 56.31
N ALA A 2 -14.60 -15.24 55.24
CA ALA A 2 -14.06 -15.08 53.89
C ALA A 2 -13.78 -13.60 53.64
N LEU A 3 -12.57 -13.26 53.19
CA LEU A 3 -12.19 -11.89 52.87
C LEU A 3 -13.04 -11.37 51.69
N PRO A 4 -13.45 -10.09 51.67
CA PRO A 4 -14.18 -9.53 50.54
C PRO A 4 -13.23 -9.44 49.36
N GLN A 5 -13.63 -10.03 48.23
CA GLN A 5 -12.94 -9.87 46.95
C GLN A 5 -12.97 -8.37 46.61
N LEU A 6 -11.86 -7.66 46.79
CA LEU A 6 -11.69 -6.32 46.25
C LEU A 6 -11.79 -6.45 44.72
N SER A 7 -12.89 -5.96 44.14
CA SER A 7 -13.03 -5.82 42.69
C SER A 7 -12.06 -4.72 42.24
N ILE A 8 -10.80 -5.11 42.07
CA ILE A 8 -9.76 -4.26 41.51
C ILE A 8 -10.26 -3.85 40.13
N TRP A 9 -10.52 -2.56 39.99
CA TRP A 9 -10.92 -1.85 38.78
C TRP A 9 -10.34 -2.52 37.52
N GLN A 10 -11.15 -3.22 36.74
CA GLN A 10 -10.77 -3.65 35.39
C GLN A 10 -11.01 -2.46 34.47
N PRO A 11 -9.96 -1.88 33.83
CA PRO A 11 -10.16 -0.80 32.88
C PRO A 11 -11.14 -1.29 31.80
N GLY A 12 -12.27 -0.60 31.64
CA GLY A 12 -13.27 -0.99 30.66
C GLY A 12 -12.65 -1.12 29.27
N ASP A 13 -13.03 -2.16 28.53
CA ASP A 13 -12.49 -2.50 27.19
C ASP A 13 -12.46 -1.32 26.20
N GLY A 14 -13.29 -0.29 26.43
CA GLY A 14 -13.30 0.96 25.68
C GLY A 14 -11.94 1.68 25.64
N LEU A 15 -11.22 1.76 26.77
CA LEU A 15 -9.91 2.42 26.83
C LEU A 15 -8.86 1.66 26.00
N ARG A 16 -8.92 0.31 25.99
CA ARG A 16 -8.01 -0.54 25.23
C ARG A 16 -8.27 -0.41 23.72
N LYS A 17 -9.55 -0.36 23.31
CA LYS A 17 -9.97 -0.14 21.92
C LYS A 17 -9.59 1.26 21.40
N ILE A 18 -9.72 2.29 22.22
CA ILE A 18 -9.31 3.66 21.88
C ILE A 18 -7.80 3.72 21.65
N LYS A 19 -7.00 3.18 22.58
CA LYS A 19 -5.54 3.11 22.42
C LYS A 19 -5.15 2.38 21.13
N TYR A 20 -5.72 1.21 20.86
CA TYR A 20 -5.44 0.44 19.65
C TYR A 20 -5.62 1.26 18.36
N LYS A 21 -6.75 1.98 18.22
CA LYS A 21 -7.00 2.83 17.05
C LYS A 21 -5.91 3.86 16.82
N TYR A 22 -5.40 4.49 17.88
CA TYR A 22 -4.31 5.45 17.75
C TYR A 22 -3.01 4.82 17.27
N HIS A 23 -2.67 3.62 17.74
CA HIS A 23 -1.46 2.91 17.28
C HIS A 23 -1.57 2.54 15.80
N VAL A 24 -2.73 2.06 15.36
CA VAL A 24 -2.98 1.76 13.94
C VAL A 24 -2.85 3.03 13.09
N CYS A 25 -3.51 4.12 13.49
CA CYS A 25 -3.40 5.40 12.77
C CYS A 25 -1.95 5.88 12.70
N LEU A 26 -1.20 5.80 13.81
CA LEU A 26 0.21 6.20 13.84
C LEU A 26 1.05 5.37 12.87
N ILE A 27 0.89 4.04 12.84
CA ILE A 27 1.63 3.15 11.94
C ILE A 27 1.31 3.48 10.47
N VAL A 28 0.04 3.69 10.14
CA VAL A 28 -0.38 4.03 8.78
C VAL A 28 0.19 5.39 8.36
N ILE A 29 0.07 6.42 9.20
CA ILE A 29 0.62 7.75 8.91
C ILE A 29 2.12 7.67 8.70
N PHE A 30 2.84 7.00 9.59
CA PHE A 30 4.28 6.80 9.48
C PHE A 30 4.68 6.09 8.19
N SER A 31 3.93 5.04 7.82
CA SER A 31 4.10 4.28 6.57
C SER A 31 3.95 5.15 5.32
N VAL A 32 2.96 6.06 5.31
CA VAL A 32 2.75 7.03 4.23
C VAL A 32 3.91 8.02 4.17
N LEU A 33 4.25 8.66 5.29
CA LEU A 33 5.26 9.71 5.34
C LEU A 33 6.61 9.23 4.84
N ILE A 34 7.10 8.07 5.31
CA ILE A 34 8.39 7.54 4.87
C ILE A 34 8.43 7.28 3.36
N ARG A 35 7.34 6.77 2.78
CA ARG A 35 7.28 6.47 1.34
C ARG A 35 7.24 7.73 0.48
N LEU A 36 6.71 8.83 1.01
CA LEU A 36 6.64 10.10 0.29
C LEU A 36 7.97 10.86 0.27
N LEU A 37 8.82 10.72 1.30
CA LEU A 37 10.03 11.55 1.47
C LEU A 37 11.00 11.54 0.27
N PHE A 38 11.12 10.41 -0.43
CA PHE A 38 12.05 10.25 -1.55
C PHE A 38 11.38 9.68 -2.81
N LEU A 39 10.06 9.83 -2.92
CA LEU A 39 9.28 9.17 -3.98
C LEU A 39 9.75 9.58 -5.38
N THR A 40 10.19 10.82 -5.57
CA THR A 40 10.57 11.38 -6.88
C THR A 40 12.06 11.68 -7.00
N ASP A 41 12.84 11.44 -5.94
CA ASP A 41 14.24 11.89 -5.84
C ASP A 41 15.18 11.10 -6.78
N ARG A 42 14.80 9.88 -7.13
CA ARG A 42 15.57 9.01 -8.04
C ARG A 42 14.87 8.84 -9.37
N TYR A 43 15.67 8.73 -10.43
CA TYR A 43 15.22 8.24 -11.74
C TYR A 43 14.56 6.85 -11.62
N LEU A 44 13.84 6.47 -12.67
CA LEU A 44 13.23 5.15 -12.75
C LEU A 44 14.31 4.07 -12.73
N TRP A 45 14.07 3.04 -11.91
CA TRP A 45 14.88 1.82 -11.92
C TRP A 45 14.60 1.03 -13.19
N CYS A 46 15.48 0.09 -13.54
CA CYS A 46 15.37 -0.66 -14.81
C CYS A 46 14.03 -1.43 -14.91
N ASP A 47 13.61 -2.06 -13.82
CA ASP A 47 12.34 -2.78 -13.68
C ASP A 47 11.12 -1.84 -13.69
N GLU A 48 11.22 -0.67 -13.05
CA GLU A 48 10.18 0.36 -13.13
C GLU A 48 10.03 0.89 -14.55
N ALA A 49 11.14 1.20 -15.22
CA ALA A 49 11.16 1.71 -16.58
C ALA A 49 10.61 0.66 -17.57
N SER A 50 10.96 -0.62 -17.41
CA SER A 50 10.39 -1.72 -18.18
C SER A 50 8.87 -1.80 -18.00
N SER A 51 8.40 -1.71 -16.76
CA SER A 51 6.97 -1.74 -16.45
C SER A 51 6.21 -0.57 -17.08
N VAL A 52 6.79 0.63 -17.02
CA VAL A 52 6.22 1.82 -17.67
C VAL A 52 6.19 1.66 -19.18
N LEU A 53 7.26 1.14 -19.79
CA LEU A 53 7.34 0.94 -21.24
C LEU A 53 6.25 -0.01 -21.73
N ILE A 54 6.09 -1.16 -21.08
CA ILE A 54 5.04 -2.15 -21.41
C ILE A 54 3.65 -1.53 -21.24
N SER A 55 3.45 -0.77 -20.16
CA SER A 55 2.15 -0.18 -19.81
C SER A 55 1.76 1.01 -20.71
N ARG A 56 2.67 1.53 -21.55
CA ARG A 56 2.36 2.59 -22.53
C ARG A 56 1.72 2.06 -23.82
N HIS A 57 1.81 0.76 -24.08
CA HIS A 57 1.18 0.16 -25.25
C HIS A 57 -0.35 0.17 -25.13
N SER A 58 -1.05 0.05 -26.26
CA SER A 58 -2.48 -0.27 -26.25
C SER A 58 -2.71 -1.61 -25.55
N VAL A 59 -3.89 -1.81 -24.93
CA VAL A 59 -4.20 -3.02 -24.16
C VAL A 59 -3.89 -4.31 -24.92
N ASP A 60 -4.23 -4.39 -26.21
CA ASP A 60 -3.92 -5.57 -27.05
C ASP A 60 -2.41 -5.82 -27.18
N ASN A 61 -1.64 -4.76 -27.44
CA ASN A 61 -0.19 -4.85 -27.55
C ASN A 61 0.45 -5.14 -26.20
N LEU A 62 -0.04 -4.55 -25.12
CA LEU A 62 0.43 -4.81 -23.76
C LEU A 62 0.26 -6.30 -23.42
N LEU A 63 -0.92 -6.87 -23.68
CA LEU A 63 -1.19 -8.29 -23.45
C LEU A 63 -0.31 -9.18 -24.33
N PHE A 64 -0.06 -8.78 -25.58
CA PHE A 64 0.87 -9.48 -26.45
C PHE A 64 2.30 -9.49 -25.89
N HIS A 65 2.83 -8.33 -25.45
CA HIS A 65 4.16 -8.26 -24.85
C HIS A 65 4.23 -9.02 -23.53
N ALA A 66 3.22 -8.91 -22.69
CA ALA A 66 3.14 -9.61 -21.41
C ALA A 66 3.04 -11.14 -21.56
N ALA A 67 2.54 -11.65 -22.68
CA ALA A 67 2.52 -13.10 -22.95
C ALA A 67 3.93 -13.70 -23.14
N PHE A 68 4.92 -12.87 -23.44
CA PHE A 68 6.33 -13.26 -23.55
C PHE A 68 7.19 -12.76 -22.38
N ASP A 69 6.61 -12.02 -21.43
CA ASP A 69 7.27 -11.61 -20.20
C ASP A 69 7.20 -12.72 -19.15
N VAL A 70 8.11 -12.69 -18.18
CA VAL A 70 8.07 -13.58 -17.01
C VAL A 70 7.01 -13.15 -15.99
N HIS A 71 6.58 -11.88 -16.03
CA HIS A 71 5.60 -11.33 -15.10
C HIS A 71 4.17 -11.39 -15.66
N PRO A 72 3.18 -11.82 -14.86
CA PRO A 72 1.77 -11.78 -15.25
C PRO A 72 1.27 -10.35 -15.56
N PRO A 73 0.31 -10.19 -16.49
CA PRO A 73 -0.07 -8.89 -17.04
C PRO A 73 -0.82 -7.95 -16.08
N LEU A 74 -1.30 -8.46 -14.94
CA LEU A 74 -2.21 -7.72 -14.06
C LEU A 74 -1.63 -6.36 -13.63
N TYR A 75 -0.35 -6.33 -13.26
CA TYR A 75 0.27 -5.07 -12.84
C TYR A 75 0.39 -4.07 -13.99
N TYR A 76 0.73 -4.53 -15.20
CA TYR A 76 0.81 -3.66 -16.38
C TYR A 76 -0.54 -3.09 -16.77
N LEU A 77 -1.61 -3.89 -16.67
CA LEU A 77 -2.99 -3.41 -16.92
C LEU A 77 -3.40 -2.33 -15.92
N LEU A 78 -3.15 -2.57 -14.62
CA LEU A 78 -3.44 -1.58 -13.58
C LEU A 78 -2.62 -0.30 -13.79
N LEU A 79 -1.34 -0.43 -14.16
CA LEU A 79 -0.48 0.72 -14.41
C LEU A 79 -0.87 1.47 -15.69
N HIS A 80 -1.32 0.78 -16.73
CA HIS A 80 -1.86 1.38 -17.96
C HIS A 80 -3.03 2.30 -17.65
N ASP A 81 -4.06 1.77 -16.96
CA ASP A 81 -5.24 2.55 -16.58
C ASP A 81 -4.87 3.69 -15.61
N TRP A 82 -3.93 3.44 -14.69
CA TRP A 82 -3.45 4.46 -13.77
C TRP A 82 -2.76 5.63 -14.50
N MET A 83 -1.91 5.33 -15.49
CA MET A 83 -1.25 6.36 -16.30
C MET A 83 -2.23 7.13 -17.19
N ILE A 84 -3.33 6.51 -17.63
CA ILE A 84 -4.42 7.23 -18.33
C ILE A 84 -5.05 8.28 -17.40
N LEU A 85 -5.24 7.95 -16.12
CA LEU A 85 -5.89 8.84 -15.15
C LEU A 85 -4.97 9.94 -14.61
N TRP A 86 -3.70 9.62 -14.33
CA TRP A 86 -2.78 10.48 -13.59
C TRP A 86 -1.54 10.92 -14.39
N GLY A 87 -1.38 10.43 -15.63
CA GLY A 87 -0.21 10.64 -16.46
C GLY A 87 0.95 9.70 -16.15
N ASP A 88 2.08 9.90 -16.84
CA ASP A 88 3.27 9.04 -16.81
C ASP A 88 4.46 9.67 -16.06
N SER A 89 4.20 10.68 -15.23
CA SER A 89 5.24 11.27 -14.37
C SER A 89 5.76 10.25 -13.35
N ILE A 90 6.99 10.42 -12.86
CA ILE A 90 7.60 9.53 -11.85
C ILE A 90 6.70 9.40 -10.61
N ALA A 91 6.11 10.52 -10.17
CA ALA A 91 5.20 10.53 -9.04
C ALA A 91 3.93 9.72 -9.31
N ALA A 92 3.33 9.87 -10.50
CA ALA A 92 2.11 9.16 -10.89
C ALA A 92 2.34 7.65 -11.01
N VAL A 93 3.43 7.22 -11.66
CA VAL A 93 3.75 5.79 -11.80
C VAL A 93 4.00 5.16 -10.43
N ARG A 94 4.80 5.80 -9.57
CA ARG A 94 5.11 5.27 -8.24
C ARG A 94 3.95 5.36 -7.25
N SER A 95 2.96 6.23 -7.48
CA SER A 95 1.82 6.38 -6.57
C SER A 95 0.92 5.14 -6.55
N LEU A 96 0.86 4.37 -7.64
CA LEU A 96 0.14 3.09 -7.67
C LEU A 96 0.74 2.08 -6.68
N SER A 97 2.06 1.88 -6.74
CA SER A 97 2.78 1.00 -5.80
C SER A 97 2.73 1.53 -4.36
N LEU A 98 2.78 2.85 -4.19
CA LEU A 98 2.60 3.49 -2.89
C LEU A 98 1.21 3.18 -2.30
N LEU A 99 0.15 3.27 -3.11
CA LEU A 99 -1.23 2.95 -2.71
C LEU A 99 -1.36 1.50 -2.25
N PHE A 100 -0.88 0.54 -3.04
CA PHE A 100 -0.91 -0.88 -2.66
C PHE A 100 -0.04 -1.17 -1.43
N GLY A 101 1.09 -0.47 -1.29
CA GLY A 101 1.94 -0.57 -0.09
C GLY A 101 1.22 -0.11 1.18
N ILE A 102 0.47 0.98 1.12
CA ILE A 102 -0.33 1.48 2.26
C ILE A 102 -1.48 0.51 2.56
N LEU A 103 -2.19 0.06 1.52
CA LEU A 103 -3.29 -0.90 1.66
C LEU A 103 -2.81 -2.20 2.32
N THR A 104 -1.63 -2.69 1.93
CA THR A 104 -1.01 -3.88 2.53
C THR A 104 -0.79 -3.71 4.03
N VAL A 105 -0.30 -2.55 4.49
CA VAL A 105 -0.11 -2.28 5.93
C VAL A 105 -1.44 -2.36 6.68
N VAL A 106 -2.50 -1.75 6.12
CA VAL A 106 -3.84 -1.79 6.72
C VAL A 106 -4.38 -3.21 6.77
N LEU A 107 -4.24 -3.97 5.68
CA LEU A 107 -4.72 -5.35 5.59
C LEU A 107 -3.99 -6.29 6.54
N VAL A 108 -2.66 -6.17 6.68
CA VAL A 108 -1.89 -7.00 7.62
C VAL A 108 -2.33 -6.74 9.06
N ILE A 109 -2.48 -5.48 9.45
CA ILE A 109 -3.00 -5.12 10.78
C ILE A 109 -4.40 -5.73 10.99
N ALA A 110 -5.27 -5.62 10.00
CA ALA A 110 -6.62 -6.18 10.06
C ALA A 110 -6.62 -7.71 10.17
N LEU A 111 -5.68 -8.40 9.53
CA LEU A 111 -5.54 -9.86 9.57
C LEU A 111 -5.01 -10.37 10.92
N THR A 112 -4.11 -9.61 11.56
CA THR A 112 -3.51 -9.99 12.85
C THR A 112 -4.41 -9.72 14.07
N ARG A 113 -5.55 -9.08 13.86
CA ARG A 113 -6.50 -8.70 14.91
C ARG A 113 -7.50 -9.82 15.19
#